data_AF-A0A7K6Z462-F1
#
_entry.id   AF-A0A7K6Z462-F1
#
_cell.length_a   1.000
_cell.length_b   1.000
_cell.length_c   1.000
_cell.angle_alpha   90.00
_cell.angle_beta   90.00
_cell.angle_gamma   90.00
#
_symmetry.space_group_name_H-M   'P 1'
#
loop_
_entity.id
_entity.type
_entity.pdbx_description
1 polymer ?
#
loop_
_entity_poly.entity_id
_entity_poly.type
_entity_poly.pdbx_seq_one_letter_code
_entity_poly.pdbx_strand_id
1 'polypeptide(L)'
;MSSFPELYFNVDNGYLEGLVRGFKAGVLRQGDYVNLVQCESLEDLKLHLQSTDYGNFLANEASPLTVSVIDDKLKEKMVVEFRHMRNHAYEPLASFLDFITYSYMIDNVILLITGTLHQRSISELVPKCHPLGSFEQMEAVNIAQTPAELYNAILVDTPLAAFFQDCIYEQDLDEMNIEIIRNTLYKAYLESFYKFCKVLGGTTADAMCPILEFEADRRAFIITINSFGTELSKEDRAKLFPHCGKLYPEGLAQLARADDYEQVKNVADYYP
;
A
#
# COMPACT_ATOMS: atom_id res chain seq x y z
N MET A 1 -11.68 -16.84 -18.21
CA MET A 1 -10.74 -17.98 -18.12
C MET A 1 -11.52 -19.28 -17.93
N SER A 2 -10.98 -20.41 -18.39
CA SER A 2 -11.57 -21.75 -18.23
C SER A 2 -11.70 -22.14 -16.75
N SER A 3 -12.78 -22.84 -16.37
CA SER A 3 -13.14 -23.25 -14.99
C SER A 3 -12.11 -24.09 -14.21
N PHE A 4 -10.95 -24.42 -14.77
CA PHE A 4 -9.95 -25.31 -14.16
C PHE A 4 -8.56 -24.66 -14.14
N PRO A 5 -8.33 -23.64 -13.27
CA PRO A 5 -7.04 -22.96 -13.16
C PRO A 5 -5.92 -23.90 -12.66
N GLU A 6 -6.26 -24.91 -11.87
CA GLU A 6 -5.33 -25.88 -11.26
C GLU A 6 -4.50 -26.68 -12.28
N LEU A 7 -5.00 -26.84 -13.51
CA LEU A 7 -4.33 -27.65 -14.53
C LEU A 7 -3.11 -26.97 -15.16
N TYR A 8 -3.07 -25.63 -15.15
CA TYR A 8 -2.03 -24.84 -15.84
C TYR A 8 -1.27 -23.90 -14.90
N PHE A 9 -1.81 -23.59 -13.71
CA PHE A 9 -1.20 -22.67 -12.76
C PHE A 9 0.26 -23.03 -12.40
N ASN A 10 0.50 -24.32 -12.15
CA ASN A 10 1.81 -24.80 -11.68
C ASN A 10 2.92 -24.73 -12.75
N VAL A 11 2.56 -24.54 -14.03
CA VAL A 11 3.54 -24.46 -15.13
C VAL A 11 4.46 -23.24 -14.93
N ASP A 12 3.87 -22.08 -14.63
CA ASP A 12 4.62 -20.83 -14.50
C ASP A 12 4.77 -20.38 -13.04
N ASN A 13 3.85 -20.77 -12.14
CA ASN A 13 3.78 -20.22 -10.77
C ASN A 13 4.05 -21.25 -9.66
N GLY A 14 4.23 -22.53 -9.97
CA GLY A 14 4.36 -23.58 -8.94
C GLY A 14 5.57 -23.40 -8.02
N TYR A 15 6.70 -22.96 -8.58
CA TYR A 15 7.90 -22.63 -7.79
C TYR A 15 7.65 -21.45 -6.84
N LEU A 16 7.05 -20.37 -7.34
CA LEU A 16 6.79 -19.17 -6.55
C LEU A 16 5.73 -19.40 -5.48
N GLU A 17 4.70 -20.19 -5.74
CA GLU A 17 3.73 -20.57 -4.71
C GLU A 17 4.41 -21.36 -3.58
N GLY A 18 5.26 -22.33 -3.91
CA GLY A 18 6.04 -23.07 -2.93
C GLY A 18 6.93 -22.16 -2.08
N LEU A 19 7.58 -21.19 -2.72
CA LEU A 19 8.44 -20.22 -2.05
C LEU A 19 7.67 -19.31 -1.10
N VAL A 20 6.54 -18.72 -1.55
CA VAL A 20 5.66 -17.89 -0.72
C VAL A 20 5.13 -18.68 0.49
N ARG A 21 4.72 -19.92 0.30
CA ARG A 21 4.27 -20.80 1.40
C ARG A 21 5.39 -21.12 2.37
N GLY A 22 6.63 -21.22 1.89
CA GLY A 22 7.83 -21.30 2.70
C GLY A 22 8.00 -20.06 3.58
N PHE A 23 7.97 -18.85 3.00
CA PHE A 23 8.07 -17.60 3.76
C PHE A 23 6.93 -17.45 4.78
N LYS A 24 5.71 -17.86 4.44
CA LYS A 24 4.59 -17.89 5.39
C LYS A 24 4.89 -18.73 6.64
N ALA A 25 5.63 -19.83 6.49
CA ALA A 25 5.95 -20.71 7.62
C ALA A 25 6.90 -20.05 8.65
N GLY A 26 7.65 -19.03 8.22
CA GLY A 26 8.56 -18.24 9.05
C GLY A 26 7.93 -17.07 9.80
N VAL A 27 6.64 -16.82 9.60
CA VAL A 27 5.92 -15.80 10.37
C VAL A 27 5.83 -16.25 11.83
N LEU A 28 6.20 -15.35 12.74
CA LEU A 28 6.23 -15.59 14.18
C LEU A 28 4.88 -16.08 14.68
N ARG A 29 4.93 -17.07 15.56
CA ARG A 29 3.75 -17.68 16.19
C ARG A 29 3.54 -17.10 17.58
N GLN A 30 2.39 -17.42 18.16
CA GLN A 30 2.03 -16.96 19.51
C GLN A 30 3.12 -17.25 20.56
N GLY A 31 3.76 -18.42 20.48
CA GLY A 31 4.86 -18.78 21.40
C GLY A 31 6.08 -17.87 21.27
N ASP A 32 6.43 -17.47 20.04
CA ASP A 32 7.55 -16.56 19.79
C ASP A 32 7.25 -15.18 20.38
N TYR A 33 6.04 -14.66 20.18
CA TYR A 33 5.63 -13.38 20.79
C TYR A 33 5.67 -13.40 22.31
N VAL A 34 5.30 -14.51 22.97
CA VAL A 34 5.41 -14.64 24.43
C VAL A 34 6.87 -14.52 24.89
N ASN A 35 7.81 -15.08 24.14
CA ASN A 35 9.24 -14.94 24.44
C ASN A 35 9.74 -13.50 24.22
N LEU A 36 9.31 -12.84 23.14
CA LEU A 36 9.69 -11.45 22.85
C LEU A 36 9.20 -10.46 23.92
N VAL A 37 8.02 -10.69 24.50
CA VAL A 37 7.47 -9.85 25.59
C VAL A 37 8.31 -9.95 26.88
N GLN A 38 9.03 -11.05 27.08
CA GLN A 38 9.87 -11.27 28.26
C GLN A 38 11.27 -10.65 28.12
N CYS A 39 11.61 -10.06 26.97
CA CYS A 39 12.90 -9.42 26.76
C CYS A 39 13.02 -8.14 27.60
N GLU A 40 14.15 -7.97 28.30
CA GLU A 40 14.44 -6.79 29.12
C GLU A 40 15.28 -5.74 28.37
N SER A 41 15.94 -6.15 27.28
CA SER A 41 16.76 -5.28 26.43
C SER A 41 16.61 -5.59 24.93
N LEU A 42 17.09 -4.67 24.08
CA LEU A 42 17.12 -4.87 22.62
C LEU A 42 18.14 -5.94 22.19
N GLU A 43 19.16 -6.19 23.00
CA GLU A 43 20.11 -7.28 22.73
C GLU A 43 19.46 -8.65 23.01
N ASP A 44 18.63 -8.76 24.05
CA ASP A 44 17.84 -9.98 24.30
C ASP A 44 16.85 -10.23 23.16
N LEU A 45 16.19 -9.17 22.68
CA LEU A 45 15.29 -9.24 21.53
C LEU A 45 16.03 -9.76 20.29
N LYS A 46 17.24 -9.25 20.03
CA LYS A 46 18.10 -9.71 18.93
C LYS A 46 18.44 -11.20 19.08
N LEU A 47 18.83 -11.67 20.25
CA LEU A 47 19.14 -13.09 20.50
C LEU A 47 17.92 -14.00 20.28
N HIS A 48 16.73 -13.57 20.73
CA HIS A 48 15.51 -14.34 20.50
C HIS A 48 15.12 -14.37 19.01
N LEU A 49 15.24 -13.26 18.29
CA LEU A 49 14.95 -13.22 16.85
C LEU A 49 15.94 -14.07 16.04
N GLN A 50 17.19 -14.24 16.48
CA GLN A 50 18.16 -15.13 15.81
C GLN A 50 17.73 -16.60 15.79
N SER A 51 16.92 -17.04 16.77
CA SER A 51 16.37 -18.39 16.80
C SER A 51 15.20 -18.61 15.83
N THR A 52 14.71 -17.55 15.20
CA THR A 52 13.60 -17.56 14.24
C THR A 52 14.12 -17.42 12.80
N ASP A 53 13.23 -17.41 11.81
CA ASP A 53 13.56 -17.25 10.39
C ASP A 53 14.17 -15.87 10.04
N TYR A 54 14.16 -14.92 10.99
CA TYR A 54 14.91 -13.66 10.88
C TYR A 54 16.43 -13.86 10.99
N GLY A 55 16.88 -14.93 11.66
CA GLY A 55 18.29 -15.31 11.74
C GLY A 55 19.22 -14.17 12.16
N ASN A 56 20.40 -14.12 11.56
CA ASN A 56 21.46 -13.18 11.93
C ASN A 56 21.39 -11.82 11.21
N PHE A 57 20.17 -11.28 10.98
CA PHE A 57 19.99 -10.04 10.22
C PHE A 57 20.59 -8.79 10.88
N LEU A 58 20.81 -8.81 12.20
CA LEU A 58 21.42 -7.72 12.99
C LEU A 58 22.88 -8.01 13.39
N ALA A 59 23.55 -9.01 12.80
CA ALA A 59 24.88 -9.42 13.23
C ALA A 59 25.98 -8.36 12.99
N ASN A 60 25.83 -7.55 11.94
CA ASN A 60 26.84 -6.56 11.53
C ASN A 60 26.57 -5.14 12.09
N GLU A 61 25.50 -4.95 12.84
CA GLU A 61 25.13 -3.64 13.41
C GLU A 61 25.92 -3.37 14.68
N ALA A 62 26.50 -2.16 14.77
CA ALA A 62 27.29 -1.73 15.92
C ALA A 62 26.39 -1.33 17.09
N SER A 63 26.82 -1.64 18.32
CA SER A 63 26.14 -1.17 19.53
C SER A 63 26.35 0.35 19.72
N PRO A 64 25.35 1.08 20.25
CA PRO A 64 24.08 0.59 20.78
C PRO A 64 23.03 0.37 19.68
N LEU A 65 22.33 -0.77 19.77
CA LEU A 65 21.22 -1.09 18.88
C LEU A 65 20.05 -0.12 19.12
N THR A 66 19.52 0.47 18.06
CA THR A 66 18.37 1.37 18.13
C THR A 66 17.14 0.74 17.46
N VAL A 67 15.96 1.18 17.88
CA VAL A 67 14.69 0.70 17.31
C VAL A 67 14.58 1.01 15.81
N SER A 68 15.13 2.16 15.36
CA SER A 68 15.12 2.54 13.94
C SER A 68 15.90 1.54 13.08
N VAL A 69 17.09 1.11 13.53
CA VAL A 69 17.91 0.13 12.81
C VAL A 69 17.19 -1.21 12.70
N ILE A 70 16.48 -1.63 13.76
CA ILE A 70 15.68 -2.86 13.73
C ILE A 70 14.55 -2.75 12.71
N ASP A 71 13.78 -1.65 12.71
CA ASP A 71 12.69 -1.43 11.75
C ASP A 71 13.20 -1.43 10.30
N ASP A 72 14.29 -0.71 10.03
CA ASP A 72 14.88 -0.61 8.69
C ASP A 72 15.35 -1.99 8.20
N LYS A 73 16.05 -2.76 9.05
CA LYS A 73 16.56 -4.09 8.67
C LYS A 73 15.46 -5.13 8.49
N LEU A 74 14.41 -5.10 9.32
CA LEU A 74 13.23 -5.95 9.14
C LEU A 74 12.51 -5.65 7.83
N LYS A 75 12.35 -4.36 7.50
CA LYS A 75 11.73 -3.88 6.27
C LYS A 75 12.57 -4.26 5.05
N GLU A 76 13.89 -4.07 5.10
CA GLU A 76 14.83 -4.47 4.03
C GLU A 76 14.73 -5.96 3.71
N LYS A 77 14.67 -6.83 4.72
CA LYS A 77 14.51 -8.28 4.52
C LYS A 77 13.25 -8.59 3.72
N MET A 78 12.10 -8.04 4.12
CA MET A 78 10.83 -8.23 3.41
C MET A 78 10.88 -7.69 1.98
N VAL A 79 11.50 -6.53 1.77
CA VAL A 79 11.68 -5.93 0.45
C VAL A 79 12.51 -6.83 -0.46
N VAL A 80 13.62 -7.39 0.03
CA VAL A 80 14.48 -8.30 -0.73
C VAL A 80 13.73 -9.57 -1.12
N GLU A 81 12.98 -10.15 -0.18
CA GLU A 81 12.15 -11.34 -0.43
C GLU A 81 11.07 -11.05 -1.49
N PHE A 82 10.39 -9.91 -1.40
CA PHE A 82 9.39 -9.49 -2.38
C PHE A 82 10.00 -9.27 -3.77
N ARG A 83 11.13 -8.54 -3.85
CA ARG A 83 11.83 -8.28 -5.12
C ARG A 83 12.31 -9.57 -5.77
N HIS A 84 12.80 -10.52 -4.97
CA HIS A 84 13.18 -11.83 -5.47
C HIS A 84 11.99 -12.55 -6.14
N MET A 85 10.81 -12.53 -5.53
CA MET A 85 9.60 -13.10 -6.14
C MET A 85 9.20 -12.36 -7.41
N ARG A 86 9.20 -11.02 -7.38
CA ARG A 86 8.83 -10.19 -8.53
C ARG A 86 9.74 -10.42 -9.74
N ASN A 87 11.02 -10.63 -9.52
CA ASN A 87 12.01 -10.86 -10.59
C ASN A 87 11.85 -12.22 -11.30
N HIS A 88 11.22 -13.20 -10.64
CA HIS A 88 11.01 -14.54 -11.19
C HIS A 88 9.55 -14.78 -11.61
N ALA A 89 8.68 -13.78 -11.49
CA ALA A 89 7.28 -13.87 -11.88
C ALA A 89 7.10 -13.63 -13.38
N TYR A 90 6.31 -14.50 -14.02
CA TYR A 90 5.83 -14.31 -15.39
C TYR A 90 4.45 -13.65 -15.39
N GLU A 91 4.02 -13.12 -16.54
CA GLU A 91 2.62 -12.69 -16.69
C GLU A 91 1.66 -13.88 -16.53
N PRO A 92 0.55 -13.74 -15.79
CA PRO A 92 -0.03 -12.51 -15.24
C PRO A 92 0.42 -12.13 -13.80
N LEU A 93 1.26 -12.94 -13.15
CA LEU A 93 1.69 -12.72 -11.76
C LEU A 93 2.59 -11.49 -11.62
N ALA A 94 3.43 -11.21 -12.62
CA ALA A 94 4.26 -10.00 -12.66
C ALA A 94 3.40 -8.73 -12.52
N SER A 95 2.37 -8.57 -13.37
CA SER A 95 1.40 -7.47 -13.27
C SER A 95 0.71 -7.43 -11.90
N PHE A 96 0.32 -8.59 -11.34
CA PHE A 96 -0.32 -8.65 -10.02
C PHE A 96 0.60 -8.11 -8.91
N LEU A 97 1.88 -8.49 -8.93
CA LEU A 97 2.87 -7.99 -7.98
C LEU A 97 3.17 -6.51 -8.18
N ASP A 98 3.15 -6.00 -9.42
CA ASP A 98 3.27 -4.57 -9.71
C ASP A 98 2.11 -3.78 -9.09
N PHE A 99 0.86 -4.26 -9.21
CA PHE A 99 -0.29 -3.64 -8.54
C PHE A 99 -0.07 -3.50 -7.03
N ILE A 100 0.50 -4.51 -6.36
CA ILE A 100 0.82 -4.41 -4.93
C ILE A 100 1.81 -3.26 -4.66
N THR A 101 2.81 -3.08 -5.53
CA THR A 101 3.79 -1.99 -5.37
C THR A 101 3.20 -0.60 -5.58
N TYR A 102 2.14 -0.46 -6.39
CA TYR A 102 1.51 0.82 -6.69
C TYR A 102 0.96 1.52 -5.44
N SER A 103 0.49 0.77 -4.43
CA SER A 103 0.10 1.34 -3.14
C SER A 103 1.24 2.14 -2.51
N TYR A 104 2.45 1.55 -2.45
CA TYR A 104 3.63 2.21 -1.90
C TYR A 104 4.15 3.33 -2.80
N MET A 105 3.99 3.19 -4.12
CA MET A 105 4.36 4.26 -5.06
C MET A 105 3.48 5.50 -4.86
N ILE A 106 2.17 5.34 -4.66
CA ILE A 106 1.26 6.46 -4.36
C ILE A 106 1.73 7.18 -3.09
N ASP A 107 2.01 6.45 -2.00
CA ASP A 107 2.47 7.07 -0.76
C ASP A 107 3.80 7.81 -0.92
N ASN A 108 4.75 7.24 -1.67
CA ASN A 108 6.03 7.88 -1.99
C ASN A 108 5.84 9.15 -2.81
N VAL A 109 4.99 9.11 -3.85
CA VAL A 109 4.68 10.28 -4.67
C VAL A 109 4.09 11.41 -3.82
N ILE A 110 3.14 11.08 -2.95
CA ILE A 110 2.56 12.06 -2.04
C ILE A 110 3.62 12.66 -1.11
N LEU A 111 4.48 11.82 -0.52
CA LEU A 111 5.57 12.27 0.35
C LEU A 111 6.52 13.25 -0.38
N LEU A 112 6.85 12.95 -1.63
CA LEU A 112 7.72 13.78 -2.47
C LEU A 112 7.07 15.13 -2.81
N ILE A 113 5.79 15.14 -3.16
CA ILE A 113 5.04 16.37 -3.46
C ILE A 113 4.94 17.25 -2.21
N THR A 114 4.54 16.69 -1.07
CA THR A 114 4.46 17.42 0.21
C THR A 114 5.83 17.98 0.63
N GLY A 115 6.88 17.18 0.52
CA GLY A 115 8.22 17.65 0.85
C GLY A 115 8.72 18.78 -0.05
N THR A 116 8.39 18.73 -1.35
CA THR A 116 8.72 19.79 -2.32
C THR A 116 7.96 21.08 -2.04
N LEU A 117 6.68 21.00 -1.65
CA LEU A 117 5.89 22.16 -1.22
C LEU A 117 6.49 22.85 0.01
N HIS A 118 7.06 22.08 0.93
CA HIS A 118 7.81 22.60 2.08
C HIS A 118 9.27 22.95 1.77
N GLN A 119 9.67 23.03 0.50
CA GLN A 119 11.01 23.40 0.05
C GLN A 119 12.12 22.49 0.60
N ARG A 120 11.81 21.21 0.87
CA ARG A 120 12.81 20.21 1.24
C ARG A 120 13.44 19.62 0.00
N SER A 121 14.73 19.33 0.08
CA SER A 121 15.44 18.70 -1.03
C SER A 121 14.94 17.26 -1.23
N ILE A 122 14.77 16.84 -2.49
CA ILE A 122 14.32 15.49 -2.81
C ILE A 122 15.33 14.45 -2.31
N SER A 123 16.62 14.76 -2.35
CA SER A 123 17.69 13.93 -1.79
C SER A 123 17.52 13.61 -0.29
N GLU A 124 16.85 14.47 0.48
CA GLU A 124 16.52 14.21 1.90
C GLU A 124 15.23 13.39 2.08
N LEU A 125 14.36 13.37 1.07
CA LEU A 125 13.07 12.67 1.09
C LEU A 125 13.18 11.24 0.56
N VAL A 126 14.05 10.99 -0.42
CA VAL A 126 14.27 9.66 -1.00
C VAL A 126 14.60 8.59 0.05
N PRO A 127 15.48 8.83 1.06
CA PRO A 127 15.75 7.85 2.11
C PRO A 127 14.53 7.53 3.00
N LYS A 128 13.51 8.40 3.00
CA LYS A 128 12.27 8.21 3.77
C LYS A 128 11.18 7.50 2.97
N CYS A 129 11.38 7.30 1.67
CA CYS A 129 10.44 6.60 0.82
C CYS A 129 10.44 5.09 1.12
N HIS A 130 9.30 4.44 0.95
CA HIS A 130 9.19 3.01 1.10
C HIS A 130 9.90 2.28 -0.07
N PRO A 131 10.83 1.35 0.17
CA PRO A 131 11.62 0.72 -0.90
C PRO A 131 10.83 -0.12 -1.92
N LEU A 132 9.61 -0.59 -1.58
CA LEU A 132 8.73 -1.26 -2.55
C LEU A 132 8.11 -0.30 -3.56
N GLY A 133 7.97 0.99 -3.21
CA GLY A 133 7.43 2.01 -4.09
C GLY A 133 8.51 2.82 -4.82
N SER A 134 9.74 2.31 -4.87
CA SER A 134 10.83 2.95 -5.63
C SER A 134 10.67 2.64 -7.11
N PHE A 135 10.87 3.63 -7.97
CA PHE A 135 10.90 3.47 -9.42
C PHE A 135 12.29 3.82 -9.97
N GLU A 136 12.69 3.18 -11.08
CA GLU A 136 14.06 3.23 -11.61
C GLU A 136 14.52 4.65 -11.97
N GLN A 137 13.61 5.53 -12.41
CA GLN A 137 13.94 6.93 -12.73
C GLN A 137 13.77 7.91 -11.55
N MET A 138 13.90 7.47 -10.30
CA MET A 138 13.96 8.37 -9.13
C MET A 138 15.04 9.48 -9.28
N GLU A 139 16.09 9.24 -10.05
CA GLU A 139 17.11 10.26 -10.38
C GLU A 139 16.58 11.41 -11.23
N ALA A 140 15.64 11.16 -12.14
CA ALA A 140 15.01 12.22 -12.94
C ALA A 140 14.13 13.11 -12.05
N VAL A 141 13.50 12.50 -11.04
CA VAL A 141 12.70 13.20 -10.04
C VAL A 141 13.55 14.12 -9.16
N ASN A 142 14.81 13.78 -8.85
CA ASN A 142 15.72 14.64 -8.07
C ASN A 142 15.99 16.02 -8.71
N ILE A 143 15.71 16.18 -10.01
CA ILE A 143 15.94 17.42 -10.76
C ILE A 143 14.77 18.39 -10.60
N ALA A 144 13.56 17.90 -10.27
CA ALA A 144 12.38 18.73 -10.11
C ALA A 144 12.51 19.63 -8.88
N GLN A 145 12.34 20.94 -9.08
CA GLN A 145 12.38 21.92 -7.98
C GLN A 145 10.99 22.49 -7.68
N THR A 146 10.05 22.30 -8.60
CA THR A 146 8.66 22.72 -8.43
C THR A 146 7.73 21.50 -8.33
N PRO A 147 6.62 21.60 -7.56
CA PRO A 147 5.60 20.56 -7.52
C PRO A 147 5.02 20.21 -8.90
N ALA A 148 4.94 21.19 -9.80
CA ALA A 148 4.49 20.99 -11.18
C ALA A 148 5.47 20.17 -12.04
N GLU A 149 6.78 20.46 -11.95
CA GLU A 149 7.80 19.65 -12.60
C GLU A 149 7.82 18.22 -12.06
N LEU A 150 7.68 18.08 -10.73
CA LEU A 150 7.62 16.78 -10.07
C LEU A 150 6.40 15.99 -10.53
N TYR A 151 5.23 16.63 -10.61
CA TYR A 151 4.01 16.04 -11.12
C TYR A 151 4.16 15.54 -12.55
N ASN A 152 4.73 16.37 -13.44
CA ASN A 152 4.97 16.00 -14.83
C ASN A 152 6.01 14.86 -14.97
N ALA A 153 7.08 14.88 -14.18
CA ALA A 153 8.06 13.79 -14.15
C ALA A 153 7.41 12.46 -13.74
N ILE A 154 6.57 12.49 -12.70
CA ILE A 154 5.85 11.31 -12.21
C ILE A 154 4.85 10.82 -13.27
N LEU A 155 4.12 11.72 -13.93
CA LEU A 155 3.16 11.38 -14.98
C LEU A 155 3.78 10.71 -16.21
N VAL A 156 4.99 11.12 -16.58
CA VAL A 156 5.63 10.61 -17.80
C VAL A 156 6.24 9.23 -17.54
N ASP A 157 6.84 9.04 -16.38
CA ASP A 157 7.73 7.89 -16.13
C ASP A 157 7.15 6.82 -15.20
N THR A 158 6.00 7.07 -14.54
CA THR A 158 5.41 6.08 -13.63
C THR A 158 4.16 5.41 -14.22
N PRO A 159 3.93 4.11 -13.90
CA PRO A 159 2.71 3.42 -14.29
C PRO A 159 1.46 3.98 -13.61
N LEU A 160 1.62 4.90 -12.65
CA LEU A 160 0.52 5.62 -12.01
C LEU A 160 -0.15 6.63 -12.95
N ALA A 161 0.46 6.97 -14.08
CA ALA A 161 -0.07 7.94 -15.05
C ALA A 161 -1.55 7.69 -15.39
N ALA A 162 -1.94 6.42 -15.54
CA ALA A 162 -3.31 6.03 -15.83
C ALA A 162 -4.31 6.42 -14.71
N PHE A 163 -3.85 6.56 -13.47
CA PHE A 163 -4.66 6.98 -12.34
C PHE A 163 -4.70 8.51 -12.18
N PHE A 164 -3.72 9.24 -12.73
CA PHE A 164 -3.62 10.69 -12.56
C PHE A 164 -4.40 11.49 -13.61
N GLN A 165 -4.71 10.92 -14.79
CA GLN A 165 -5.38 11.62 -15.89
C GLN A 165 -6.74 12.22 -15.50
N ASP A 166 -7.44 11.62 -14.55
CA ASP A 166 -8.78 12.05 -14.11
C ASP A 166 -8.75 12.82 -12.76
N CYS A 167 -7.58 13.01 -12.14
CA CYS A 167 -7.50 13.32 -10.71
C CYS A 167 -6.98 14.71 -10.32
N ILE A 168 -6.15 15.38 -11.13
CA ILE A 168 -5.42 16.59 -10.66
C ILE A 168 -5.34 17.66 -11.75
N TYR A 169 -5.69 18.90 -11.39
CA TYR A 169 -5.24 20.08 -12.12
C TYR A 169 -4.04 20.69 -11.39
N GLU A 170 -3.07 21.23 -12.15
CA GLU A 170 -1.82 21.81 -11.64
C GLU A 170 -2.02 22.91 -10.58
N GLN A 171 -3.23 23.48 -10.50
CA GLN A 171 -3.64 24.52 -9.57
C GLN A 171 -4.06 23.99 -8.19
N ASP A 172 -4.20 22.67 -8.03
CA ASP A 172 -4.70 22.03 -6.81
C ASP A 172 -3.57 21.57 -5.86
N LEU A 173 -2.32 22.01 -6.01
CA LEU A 173 -1.18 21.53 -5.22
C LEU A 173 -1.01 22.29 -3.88
N ASP A 174 -2.02 22.26 -3.01
CA ASP A 174 -1.98 22.76 -1.62
C ASP A 174 -2.08 21.62 -0.60
N GLU A 175 -1.65 21.81 0.65
CA GLU A 175 -1.62 20.74 1.69
C GLU A 175 -2.96 20.00 1.88
N MET A 176 -4.08 20.72 1.95
CA MET A 176 -5.41 20.11 2.09
C MET A 176 -5.78 19.29 0.85
N ASN A 177 -5.33 19.73 -0.32
CA ASN A 177 -5.58 19.05 -1.58
C ASN A 177 -4.67 17.81 -1.75
N ILE A 178 -3.51 17.74 -1.09
CA ILE A 178 -2.65 16.55 -1.17
C ILE A 178 -3.33 15.30 -0.62
N GLU A 179 -4.07 15.41 0.49
CA GLU A 179 -4.83 14.27 1.03
C GLU A 179 -6.01 13.89 0.12
N ILE A 180 -6.65 14.88 -0.51
CA ILE A 180 -7.68 14.66 -1.54
C ILE A 180 -7.07 13.91 -2.73
N ILE A 181 -5.90 14.34 -3.20
CA ILE A 181 -5.13 13.70 -4.27
C ILE A 181 -4.79 12.27 -3.89
N ARG A 182 -4.24 12.03 -2.69
CA ARG A 182 -3.92 10.69 -2.18
C ARG A 182 -5.15 9.79 -2.24
N ASN A 183 -6.28 10.25 -1.68
CA ASN A 183 -7.51 9.45 -1.64
C ASN A 183 -8.09 9.19 -3.03
N THR A 184 -8.01 10.16 -3.93
CA THR A 184 -8.49 10.01 -5.32
C THR A 184 -7.63 9.02 -6.10
N LEU A 185 -6.30 9.08 -5.95
CA LEU A 185 -5.38 8.10 -6.53
C LEU A 185 -5.62 6.69 -6.00
N TYR A 186 -5.80 6.56 -4.68
CA TYR A 186 -6.11 5.27 -4.07
C TYR A 186 -7.45 4.70 -4.52
N LYS A 187 -8.46 5.55 -4.75
CA LYS A 187 -9.73 5.15 -5.34
C LYS A 187 -9.53 4.55 -6.73
N ALA A 188 -8.86 5.29 -7.62
CA ALA A 188 -8.61 4.83 -8.99
C ALA A 188 -7.78 3.53 -9.01
N TYR A 189 -6.75 3.45 -8.16
CA TYR A 189 -5.93 2.26 -7.96
C TYR A 189 -6.76 1.05 -7.49
N LEU A 190 -7.58 1.19 -6.44
CA LEU A 190 -8.38 0.09 -5.91
C LEU A 190 -9.42 -0.40 -6.92
N GLU A 191 -10.08 0.51 -7.64
CA GLU A 191 -11.04 0.14 -8.67
C GLU A 191 -10.37 -0.58 -9.84
N SER A 192 -9.18 -0.13 -10.25
CA SER A 192 -8.39 -0.79 -11.29
C SER A 192 -7.88 -2.15 -10.85
N PHE A 193 -7.37 -2.28 -9.62
CA PHE A 193 -6.85 -3.53 -9.11
C PHE A 193 -7.97 -4.56 -8.89
N TYR A 194 -9.15 -4.12 -8.47
CA TYR A 194 -10.34 -4.96 -8.37
C TYR A 194 -10.81 -5.45 -9.74
N LYS A 195 -10.84 -4.58 -10.75
CA LYS A 195 -11.14 -4.97 -12.14
C LYS A 195 -10.11 -5.98 -12.66
N PHE A 196 -8.82 -5.76 -12.42
CA PHE A 196 -7.76 -6.69 -12.79
C PHE A 196 -7.96 -8.07 -12.15
N CYS A 197 -8.21 -8.13 -10.84
CA CYS A 197 -8.50 -9.38 -10.14
C CYS A 197 -9.74 -10.10 -10.71
N LYS A 198 -10.81 -9.37 -11.04
CA LYS A 198 -12.00 -9.94 -11.71
C LYS A 198 -11.72 -10.49 -13.10
N VAL A 199 -10.85 -9.83 -13.87
CA VAL A 199 -10.45 -10.30 -15.21
C VAL A 199 -9.65 -11.60 -15.12
N LEU A 200 -8.77 -11.74 -14.12
CA LEU A 200 -8.09 -13.01 -13.84
C LEU A 200 -9.11 -14.12 -13.52
N GLY A 201 -10.12 -13.82 -12.71
CA GLY A 201 -11.19 -14.77 -12.41
C GLY A 201 -10.69 -15.98 -11.60
N GLY A 202 -11.55 -17.01 -11.51
CA GLY A 202 -11.26 -18.24 -10.76
C GLY A 202 -10.96 -17.98 -9.28
N THR A 203 -10.13 -18.84 -8.69
CA THR A 203 -9.78 -18.77 -7.26
C THR A 203 -9.09 -17.46 -6.87
N THR A 204 -8.34 -16.83 -7.79
CA THR A 204 -7.70 -15.54 -7.53
C THR A 204 -8.73 -14.43 -7.30
N ALA A 205 -9.76 -14.37 -8.15
CA ALA A 205 -10.84 -13.40 -7.96
C ALA A 205 -11.62 -13.67 -6.67
N ASP A 206 -11.97 -14.93 -6.40
CA ASP A 206 -12.76 -15.30 -5.23
C ASP A 206 -12.01 -15.03 -3.90
N ALA A 207 -10.67 -15.12 -3.91
CA ALA A 207 -9.85 -14.82 -2.74
C ALA A 207 -9.51 -13.33 -2.59
N MET A 208 -9.16 -12.65 -3.69
CA MET A 208 -8.69 -11.25 -3.63
C MET A 208 -9.83 -10.23 -3.62
N CYS A 209 -10.95 -10.48 -4.30
CA CYS A 209 -12.06 -9.51 -4.33
C CYS A 209 -12.60 -9.21 -2.92
N PRO A 210 -12.82 -10.19 -2.02
CA PRO A 210 -13.25 -9.90 -0.64
C PRO A 210 -12.23 -9.07 0.17
N ILE A 211 -10.93 -9.26 -0.08
CA ILE A 211 -9.87 -8.48 0.60
C ILE A 211 -9.90 -7.03 0.11
N LEU A 212 -10.03 -6.82 -1.20
CA LEU A 212 -10.11 -5.49 -1.80
C LEU A 212 -11.42 -4.78 -1.46
N GLU A 213 -12.53 -5.53 -1.35
CA GLU A 213 -13.82 -5.01 -0.88
C GLU A 213 -13.70 -4.47 0.54
N PHE A 214 -13.09 -5.24 1.44
CA PHE A 214 -12.82 -4.79 2.81
C PHE A 214 -11.89 -3.56 2.85
N GLU A 215 -10.86 -3.52 2.00
CA GLU A 215 -9.95 -2.37 1.94
C GLU A 215 -10.66 -1.09 1.45
N ALA A 216 -11.54 -1.22 0.45
CA ALA A 216 -12.38 -0.13 -0.03
C ALA A 216 -13.33 0.36 1.07
N ASP A 217 -13.99 -0.56 1.78
CA ASP A 217 -14.94 -0.24 2.84
C ASP A 217 -14.24 0.43 4.04
N ARG A 218 -13.07 -0.10 4.44
CA ARG A 218 -12.20 0.50 5.46
C ARG A 218 -11.87 1.95 5.13
N ARG A 219 -11.49 2.23 3.87
CA ARG A 219 -11.19 3.60 3.43
C ARG A 219 -12.41 4.51 3.46
N ALA A 220 -13.57 4.03 3.03
CA ALA A 220 -14.80 4.83 3.08
C ALA A 220 -15.14 5.26 4.52
N PHE A 221 -15.02 4.36 5.50
CA PHE A 221 -15.22 4.69 6.90
C PHE A 221 -14.19 5.69 7.43
N ILE A 222 -12.88 5.44 7.18
CA ILE A 222 -11.81 6.31 7.67
C ILE A 222 -11.89 7.71 7.07
N ILE A 223 -12.17 7.84 5.76
CA ILE A 223 -12.37 9.14 5.10
C ILE A 223 -13.56 9.87 5.73
N THR A 224 -14.66 9.17 5.99
CA THR A 224 -15.85 9.80 6.60
C THR A 224 -15.55 10.32 8.00
N ILE A 225 -14.91 9.52 8.85
CA ILE A 225 -14.57 9.90 10.23
C ILE A 225 -13.56 11.07 10.23
N ASN A 226 -12.52 10.99 9.40
CA ASN A 226 -11.47 12.02 9.35
C ASN A 226 -11.95 13.32 8.69
N SER A 227 -13.04 13.28 7.91
CA SER A 227 -13.63 14.48 7.32
C SER A 227 -14.37 15.36 8.33
N PHE A 228 -14.73 14.83 9.51
CA PHE A 228 -15.44 15.60 10.53
C PHE A 228 -14.58 16.74 11.07
N GLY A 229 -15.11 17.97 11.03
CA GLY A 229 -14.38 19.17 11.46
C GLY A 229 -13.43 19.75 10.40
N THR A 230 -13.46 19.24 9.17
CA THR A 230 -12.74 19.82 8.02
C THR A 230 -13.69 20.62 7.12
N GLU A 231 -13.15 21.39 6.17
CA GLU A 231 -13.93 22.15 5.18
C GLU A 231 -14.40 21.29 3.99
N LEU A 232 -14.23 19.96 4.06
CA LEU A 232 -14.58 19.05 2.98
C LEU A 232 -16.11 18.94 2.83
N SER A 233 -16.61 19.28 1.64
CA SER A 233 -18.04 19.18 1.33
C SER A 233 -18.50 17.72 1.27
N LYS A 234 -19.79 17.47 1.50
CA LYS A 234 -20.39 16.12 1.38
C LYS A 234 -20.25 15.54 -0.02
N GLU A 235 -20.30 16.39 -1.04
CA GLU A 235 -20.16 15.99 -2.44
C GLU A 235 -18.72 15.58 -2.76
N ASP A 236 -17.74 16.34 -2.30
CA ASP A 236 -16.34 16.03 -2.52
C ASP A 236 -15.92 14.78 -1.75
N ARG A 237 -16.41 14.63 -0.51
CA ARG A 237 -16.26 13.39 0.25
C ARG A 237 -16.78 12.17 -0.51
N ALA A 238 -17.95 12.27 -1.13
CA ALA A 238 -18.53 11.17 -1.90
C ALA A 238 -17.66 10.78 -3.11
N LYS A 239 -16.99 11.75 -3.75
CA LYS A 239 -16.08 11.49 -4.87
C LYS A 239 -14.86 10.67 -4.45
N LEU A 240 -14.44 10.73 -3.18
CA LEU A 240 -13.27 10.02 -2.66
C LEU A 240 -13.50 8.52 -2.38
N PHE A 241 -14.76 8.05 -2.32
CA PHE A 241 -15.05 6.67 -1.96
C PHE A 241 -14.80 5.69 -3.12
N PRO A 242 -14.06 4.58 -2.92
CA PRO A 242 -13.90 3.54 -3.93
C PRO A 242 -15.22 2.78 -4.18
N HIS A 243 -15.56 2.52 -5.44
CA HIS A 243 -16.82 1.86 -5.82
C HIS A 243 -16.71 0.33 -6.00
N CYS A 244 -15.79 -0.33 -5.31
CA CYS A 244 -15.55 -1.77 -5.42
C CYS A 244 -15.82 -2.58 -4.15
N GLY A 245 -16.30 -1.94 -3.06
CA GLY A 245 -16.61 -2.57 -1.77
C GLY A 245 -18.06 -3.02 -1.60
N LYS A 246 -18.37 -3.61 -0.44
CA LYS A 246 -19.75 -4.06 -0.11
C LYS A 246 -20.66 -2.90 0.27
N LEU A 247 -20.09 -1.77 0.69
CA LEU A 247 -20.84 -0.54 0.96
C LEU A 247 -21.40 0.10 -0.32
N TYR A 248 -20.85 -0.24 -1.49
CA TYR A 248 -21.38 0.27 -2.75
C TYR A 248 -22.65 -0.51 -3.15
N PRO A 249 -23.76 0.16 -3.54
CA PRO A 249 -23.91 1.62 -3.71
C PRO A 249 -24.52 2.35 -2.50
N GLU A 250 -25.36 1.70 -1.69
CA GLU A 250 -26.21 2.39 -0.71
C GLU A 250 -25.47 2.85 0.55
N GLY A 251 -24.56 2.02 1.08
CA GLY A 251 -23.77 2.35 2.26
C GLY A 251 -22.89 3.58 2.05
N LEU A 252 -22.27 3.72 0.86
CA LEU A 252 -21.51 4.92 0.51
C LEU A 252 -22.38 6.17 0.45
N ALA A 253 -23.60 6.07 -0.07
CA ALA A 253 -24.54 7.20 -0.11
C ALA A 253 -24.98 7.63 1.30
N GLN A 254 -25.08 6.68 2.24
CA GLN A 254 -25.36 6.97 3.65
C GLN A 254 -24.15 7.62 4.33
N LEU A 255 -22.95 7.08 4.14
CA LEU A 255 -21.70 7.66 4.65
C LEU A 255 -21.45 9.08 4.13
N ALA A 256 -21.76 9.34 2.85
CA ALA A 256 -21.66 10.67 2.26
C ALA A 256 -22.56 11.71 2.97
N ARG A 257 -23.66 11.27 3.61
CA ARG A 257 -24.59 12.16 4.33
C ARG A 257 -24.27 12.28 5.82
N ALA A 258 -23.47 11.38 6.38
CA ALA A 258 -23.20 11.30 7.80
C ALA A 258 -22.48 12.56 8.32
N ASP A 259 -22.96 13.09 9.45
CA ASP A 259 -22.40 14.29 10.09
C ASP A 259 -21.79 14.01 11.47
N ASP A 260 -22.01 12.82 12.02
CA ASP A 260 -21.51 12.41 13.31
C ASP A 260 -21.08 10.93 13.33
N TYR A 261 -20.36 10.55 14.39
CA TYR A 261 -19.82 9.19 14.55
C TYR A 261 -20.92 8.14 14.76
N GLU A 262 -22.03 8.49 15.41
CA GLU A 262 -23.13 7.55 15.66
C GLU A 262 -23.84 7.16 14.35
N GLN A 263 -24.00 8.10 13.42
CA GLN A 263 -24.52 7.83 12.09
C GLN A 263 -23.61 6.88 11.31
N VAL A 264 -22.30 7.08 11.36
CA VAL A 264 -21.33 6.18 10.71
C VAL A 264 -21.42 4.77 11.29
N LYS A 265 -21.53 4.65 12.61
CA LYS A 265 -21.71 3.37 13.30
C LYS A 265 -23.02 2.69 12.90
N ASN A 266 -24.13 3.42 12.85
CA ASN A 266 -25.42 2.87 12.43
C ASN A 266 -25.35 2.33 10.99
N VAL A 267 -24.62 2.99 10.09
CA VAL A 267 -24.38 2.46 8.73
C VAL A 267 -23.58 1.17 8.81
N ALA A 268 -22.51 1.11 9.61
CA ALA A 268 -21.69 -0.08 9.77
C ALA A 268 -22.48 -1.28 10.34
N ASP A 269 -23.44 -1.05 11.24
CA ASP A 269 -24.27 -2.12 11.82
C ASP A 269 -25.12 -2.87 10.78
N TYR A 270 -25.37 -2.28 9.60
CA TYR A 270 -26.06 -2.95 8.49
C TYR A 270 -25.16 -3.87 7.65
N TYR A 271 -23.83 -3.75 7.74
CA TYR A 271 -22.87 -4.46 6.90
C TYR A 271 -21.92 -5.32 7.76
N PRO A 272 -21.92 -6.66 7.59
CA PRO A 272 -21.12 -7.59 8.40
C PRO A 272 -19.65 -7.67 7.99
#